data_AF-A0A8B7FK26-F1
#
_entry.id   AF-A0A8B7FK26-F1
#
_cell.length_a   1.000
_cell.length_b   1.000
_cell.length_c   1.000
_cell.angle_alpha   90.00
_cell.angle_beta   90.00
_cell.angle_gamma   90.00
#
_symmetry.space_group_name_H-M   'P 1'
#
loop_
_entity.id
_entity.type
_entity.pdbx_description
1 polymer ?
#
loop_
_entity_poly.entity_id
_entity_poly.type
_entity_poly.pdbx_seq_one_letter_code
_entity_poly.pdbx_strand_id
1 'polypeptide(L)'
;MTDDSQRNFRSVYYEKVGFRGVEEKKSLEILLKDDRLDIEKLCTFSQRFPLPSMYRALVWKVLLGILPPHHESHAKVMMYRKDQYSDVLHALKVIRFVSDATPQVEVYLRMYQLESGKLPRSPSFPLEPEDEVFLAIAKAMEEMVEDCVDCYWIIRCFVNQLNTKYRDFLPQLPKAFEQYLNLEDSRLLSHLKTCSAVSKLPYDLWFKRCFAGCLPESSLQRVWDKVVSGSCKILVFVAVEILLTFKIKVMALNSAEKITKFLENIPQDSSDAIVSKAIDLWHKHCGTPVHSA
;
A
#
# COMPACT_ATOMS: atom_id res chain seq x y z
N MET A 1 7.31 28.88 -30.84
CA MET A 1 7.74 29.15 -29.45
C MET A 1 6.77 30.14 -28.86
N THR A 2 6.52 30.02 -27.55
CA THR A 2 5.61 30.78 -26.66
C THR A 2 4.13 30.38 -26.68
N ASP A 3 3.75 29.45 -25.78
CA ASP A 3 2.65 29.67 -24.81
C ASP A 3 2.68 28.67 -23.62
N ASP A 4 3.85 28.49 -23.00
CA ASP A 4 4.01 27.59 -21.82
C ASP A 4 3.96 28.37 -20.48
N SER A 5 3.45 29.62 -20.52
CA SER A 5 3.47 30.56 -19.38
C SER A 5 2.18 30.56 -18.55
N GLN A 6 1.15 29.82 -18.93
CA GLN A 6 0.01 29.50 -18.07
C GLN A 6 0.32 28.32 -17.14
N ARG A 7 1.45 28.35 -16.42
CA ARG A 7 1.59 27.51 -15.22
C ARG A 7 0.46 27.91 -14.27
N ASN A 8 -0.52 27.00 -14.16
CA ASN A 8 -1.85 27.17 -13.57
C ASN A 8 -1.87 28.16 -12.38
N PHE A 9 -2.15 29.43 -12.65
CA PHE A 9 -2.30 30.46 -11.60
C PHE A 9 -3.34 30.06 -10.56
N ARG A 10 -4.34 29.26 -10.97
CA ARG A 10 -5.38 28.67 -10.12
C ARG A 10 -4.82 27.62 -9.16
N SER A 11 -4.00 26.68 -9.62
CA SER A 11 -3.42 25.66 -8.74
C SER A 11 -2.52 26.30 -7.68
N VAL A 12 -1.71 27.28 -8.06
CA VAL A 12 -0.84 28.03 -7.14
C VAL A 12 -1.66 28.85 -6.14
N TYR A 13 -2.79 29.44 -6.57
CA TYR A 13 -3.69 30.14 -5.67
C TYR A 13 -4.34 29.19 -4.66
N TYR A 14 -4.91 28.07 -5.13
CA TYR A 14 -5.50 27.05 -4.26
C TYR A 14 -4.49 26.46 -3.29
N GLU A 15 -3.25 26.23 -3.73
CA GLU A 15 -2.16 25.77 -2.89
C GLU A 15 -1.78 26.79 -1.80
N LYS A 16 -1.77 28.09 -2.12
CA LYS A 16 -1.53 29.18 -1.16
C LYS A 16 -2.68 29.39 -0.17
N VAL A 17 -3.93 29.13 -0.56
CA VAL A 17 -5.10 29.27 0.33
C VAL A 17 -5.48 27.97 1.05
N GLY A 18 -4.64 26.93 0.98
CA GLY A 18 -4.82 25.68 1.72
C GLY A 18 -5.69 24.61 1.04
N PHE A 19 -6.16 24.85 -0.18
CA PHE A 19 -6.96 23.91 -0.99
C PHE A 19 -6.05 23.11 -1.94
N ARG A 20 -5.20 22.24 -1.41
CA ARG A 20 -4.42 21.30 -2.25
C ARG A 20 -5.34 20.21 -2.83
N GLY A 21 -5.11 19.76 -4.07
CA GLY A 21 -5.80 18.59 -4.62
C GLY A 21 -7.12 18.84 -5.38
N VAL A 22 -7.58 20.10 -5.50
CA VAL A 22 -8.90 20.40 -6.09
C VAL A 22 -8.95 20.13 -7.59
N GLU A 23 -7.88 20.43 -8.31
CA GLU A 23 -7.80 20.15 -9.74
C GLU A 23 -7.64 18.65 -9.99
N GLU A 24 -6.82 17.98 -9.17
CA GLU A 24 -6.60 16.53 -9.21
C GLU A 24 -7.90 15.76 -8.96
N LYS A 25 -8.69 16.18 -7.96
CA LYS A 25 -10.01 15.59 -7.69
C LYS A 25 -10.94 15.72 -8.90
N LYS A 26 -11.01 16.90 -9.52
CA LYS A 26 -11.84 17.12 -10.71
C LYS A 26 -11.37 16.28 -11.89
N SER A 27 -10.05 16.16 -12.10
CA SER A 27 -9.49 15.28 -13.13
C SER A 27 -9.87 13.83 -12.90
N LEU A 28 -9.82 13.33 -11.66
CA LEU A 28 -10.29 11.98 -11.34
C LEU A 28 -11.80 11.83 -11.57
N GLU A 29 -12.61 12.80 -11.16
CA GLU A 29 -14.06 12.79 -11.40
C GLU A 29 -14.41 12.74 -12.89
N ILE A 30 -13.59 13.33 -13.77
CA ILE A 30 -13.76 13.22 -15.22
C ILE A 30 -13.50 11.77 -15.66
N LEU A 31 -12.41 11.14 -15.22
CA LEU A 31 -12.11 9.74 -15.53
C LEU A 31 -13.18 8.77 -15.01
N LEU A 32 -13.80 9.08 -13.87
CA LEU A 32 -14.83 8.25 -13.26
C LEU A 32 -16.22 8.40 -13.89
N LYS A 33 -16.43 9.38 -14.78
CA LYS A 33 -17.69 9.57 -15.51
C LYS A 33 -17.82 8.73 -16.77
N ASP A 34 -16.72 8.15 -17.25
CA ASP A 34 -16.73 7.33 -18.45
C ASP A 34 -17.59 6.07 -18.25
N ASP A 35 -18.39 5.70 -19.25
CA ASP A 35 -19.22 4.49 -19.20
C ASP A 35 -18.40 3.22 -18.99
N ARG A 36 -17.20 3.24 -19.57
CA ARG A 36 -16.15 2.25 -19.36
C ARG A 36 -14.92 2.96 -18.84
N LEU A 37 -14.56 2.68 -17.59
CA LEU A 37 -13.39 3.24 -16.93
C LEU A 37 -12.10 2.83 -17.64
N ASP A 38 -11.25 3.83 -17.92
CA ASP A 38 -9.92 3.62 -18.46
C ASP A 38 -8.94 3.23 -17.34
N ILE A 39 -8.65 1.93 -17.24
CA ILE A 39 -7.77 1.35 -16.23
C ILE A 39 -6.35 1.91 -16.32
N GLU A 40 -5.86 2.20 -17.52
CA GLU A 40 -4.50 2.72 -17.73
C GLU A 40 -4.39 4.16 -17.25
N LYS A 41 -5.40 5.00 -17.55
CA LYS A 41 -5.49 6.36 -17.03
C LYS A 41 -5.65 6.38 -15.51
N LEU A 42 -6.47 5.49 -14.93
CA LEU A 42 -6.62 5.37 -13.48
C LEU A 42 -5.31 4.92 -12.79
N CYS A 43 -4.57 3.97 -13.39
CA CYS A 43 -3.23 3.60 -12.93
C CYS A 43 -2.30 4.81 -12.95
N THR A 44 -2.21 5.50 -14.09
CA THR A 44 -1.34 6.67 -14.29
C THR A 44 -1.67 7.79 -13.31
N PHE A 45 -2.95 8.10 -13.12
CA PHE A 45 -3.42 9.06 -12.14
C PHE A 45 -2.97 8.66 -10.73
N SER A 46 -3.23 7.41 -10.34
CA SER A 46 -2.88 6.89 -9.01
C SER A 46 -1.37 6.82 -8.78
N GLN A 47 -0.56 6.64 -9.82
CA GLN A 47 0.90 6.70 -9.73
C GLN A 47 1.42 8.13 -9.52
N ARG A 48 0.72 9.13 -10.06
CA ARG A 48 1.12 10.55 -9.99
C ARG A 48 0.57 11.28 -8.77
N PHE A 49 -0.68 11.07 -8.43
CA PHE A 49 -1.41 11.83 -7.42
C PHE A 49 -1.95 10.92 -6.30
N PRO A 50 -2.07 11.41 -5.06
CA PRO A 50 -2.79 10.68 -4.01
C PRO A 50 -4.29 10.62 -4.35
N LEU A 51 -4.94 9.50 -4.05
CA LEU A 51 -6.38 9.38 -4.29
C LEU A 51 -7.18 10.22 -3.26
N PRO A 52 -8.23 10.95 -3.68
CA PRO A 52 -9.20 11.51 -2.74
C PRO A 52 -9.87 10.39 -1.93
N SER A 53 -10.02 10.57 -0.61
CA SER A 53 -10.50 9.50 0.28
C SER A 53 -11.83 8.88 -0.15
N MET A 54 -12.78 9.70 -0.60
CA MET A 54 -14.10 9.25 -1.06
C MET A 54 -14.06 8.33 -2.29
N TYR A 55 -12.99 8.37 -3.09
CA TYR A 55 -12.85 7.57 -4.32
C TYR A 55 -11.85 6.42 -4.17
N ARG A 56 -11.08 6.36 -3.08
CA ARG A 56 -10.02 5.37 -2.89
C ARG A 56 -10.52 3.94 -3.01
N ALA A 57 -11.55 3.57 -2.25
CA ALA A 57 -12.11 2.22 -2.28
C ALA A 57 -12.62 1.83 -3.68
N LEU A 58 -13.31 2.75 -4.38
CA LEU A 58 -13.78 2.51 -5.75
C LEU A 58 -12.62 2.25 -6.72
N VAL A 59 -11.63 3.15 -6.73
CA VAL A 59 -10.47 3.05 -7.63
C VAL A 59 -9.67 1.78 -7.32
N TRP A 60 -9.43 1.46 -6.05
CA TRP A 60 -8.75 0.23 -5.67
C TRP A 60 -9.51 -1.01 -6.13
N LYS A 61 -10.84 -1.07 -5.94
CA LYS A 61 -11.65 -2.19 -6.42
C LYS A 61 -11.55 -2.39 -7.93
N VAL A 62 -11.52 -1.30 -8.69
CA VAL A 62 -11.36 -1.35 -10.15
C VAL A 62 -9.95 -1.80 -10.54
N LEU A 63 -8.91 -1.22 -9.95
CA LEU A 63 -7.51 -1.55 -10.27
C LEU A 63 -7.08 -2.95 -9.81
N LEU A 64 -7.69 -3.47 -8.74
CA LEU A 64 -7.49 -4.84 -8.26
C LEU A 64 -8.35 -5.87 -8.99
N GLY A 65 -9.20 -5.45 -9.94
CA GLY A 65 -10.07 -6.34 -10.71
C GLY A 65 -11.22 -6.94 -9.90
N ILE A 66 -11.59 -6.34 -8.77
CA ILE A 66 -12.78 -6.71 -7.98
C ILE A 66 -14.03 -6.23 -8.72
N LEU A 67 -13.97 -5.02 -9.26
CA LEU A 67 -14.99 -4.41 -10.11
C LEU A 67 -14.51 -4.38 -11.57
N PRO A 68 -15.39 -4.65 -12.55
CA PRO A 68 -15.06 -4.51 -13.96
C PRO A 68 -14.95 -3.02 -14.36
N PRO A 69 -14.34 -2.71 -15.51
CA PRO A 69 -14.28 -1.34 -16.02
C PRO A 69 -15.66 -0.71 -16.33
N HIS A 70 -16.68 -1.51 -16.62
CA HIS A 70 -18.02 -1.02 -16.96
C HIS A 70 -18.83 -0.74 -15.69
N HIS A 71 -19.15 0.53 -15.42
CA HIS A 71 -19.79 0.96 -14.16
C HIS A 71 -21.17 0.34 -13.94
N GLU A 72 -21.94 0.14 -15.03
CA GLU A 72 -23.28 -0.46 -15.01
C GLU A 72 -23.28 -1.87 -14.38
N SER A 73 -22.15 -2.58 -14.46
CA SER A 73 -22.01 -3.93 -13.92
C SER A 73 -21.61 -3.94 -12.44
N HIS A 74 -21.23 -2.80 -11.85
CA HIS A 74 -20.66 -2.75 -10.51
C HIS A 74 -21.63 -3.28 -9.45
N ALA A 75 -22.89 -2.84 -9.47
CA ALA A 75 -23.91 -3.30 -8.52
C ALA A 75 -24.10 -4.82 -8.58
N LYS A 76 -24.20 -5.37 -9.80
CA LYS A 76 -24.37 -6.81 -10.03
C LYS A 76 -23.15 -7.62 -9.60
N VAL A 77 -21.94 -7.15 -9.90
CA VAL A 77 -20.71 -7.83 -9.47
C VAL A 77 -20.57 -7.79 -7.95
N MET A 78 -20.85 -6.64 -7.31
CA MET A 78 -20.80 -6.54 -5.84
C MET A 78 -21.84 -7.41 -5.16
N MET A 79 -23.00 -7.64 -5.77
CA MET A 79 -23.98 -8.62 -5.28
C MET A 79 -23.34 -10.01 -5.20
N TYR A 80 -22.70 -10.50 -6.26
CA TYR A 80 -21.99 -11.78 -6.24
C TYR A 80 -20.84 -11.84 -5.23
N ARG A 81 -20.11 -10.73 -5.07
CA ARG A 81 -19.03 -10.62 -4.06
C ARG A 81 -19.57 -10.69 -2.63
N LYS A 82 -20.76 -10.11 -2.39
CA LYS A 82 -21.45 -10.14 -1.09
C LYS A 82 -22.03 -11.52 -0.78
N ASP A 83 -22.62 -12.18 -1.77
CA ASP A 83 -23.15 -13.54 -1.63
C ASP A 83 -22.00 -14.51 -1.29
N GLN A 84 -20.91 -14.45 -2.05
CA GLN A 84 -19.72 -15.27 -1.80
C GLN A 84 -19.12 -15.00 -0.40
N TYR A 85 -19.01 -13.72 -0.01
CA TYR A 85 -18.55 -13.36 1.34
C TYR A 85 -19.43 -14.01 2.41
N SER A 86 -20.75 -13.94 2.25
CA SER A 86 -21.72 -14.47 3.21
C SER A 86 -21.68 -15.99 3.29
N ASP A 87 -21.56 -16.67 2.14
CA ASP A 87 -21.47 -18.13 2.06
C ASP A 87 -20.23 -18.67 2.78
N VAL A 88 -19.06 -18.07 2.53
CA VAL A 88 -17.79 -18.46 3.14
C VAL A 88 -17.81 -18.18 4.65
N LEU A 89 -18.31 -17.02 5.06
CA LEU A 89 -18.47 -16.69 6.48
C LEU A 89 -19.43 -17.66 7.18
N HIS A 90 -20.55 -17.98 6.55
CA HIS A 90 -21.51 -18.93 7.09
C HIS A 90 -20.89 -20.33 7.23
N ALA A 91 -20.18 -20.81 6.22
CA ALA A 91 -19.48 -22.09 6.26
C ALA A 91 -18.49 -22.16 7.45
N LEU A 92 -17.72 -21.11 7.69
CA LEU A 92 -16.80 -21.02 8.84
C LEU A 92 -17.53 -21.04 10.19
N LYS A 93 -18.71 -20.40 10.29
CA LYS A 93 -19.55 -20.47 11.49
C LYS A 93 -20.13 -21.87 11.71
N VAL A 94 -20.59 -22.54 10.65
CA VAL A 94 -21.15 -23.91 10.70
C VAL A 94 -20.10 -24.91 11.20
N ILE A 95 -18.87 -24.84 10.68
CA ILE A 95 -17.76 -25.70 11.14
C ILE A 95 -17.11 -25.20 12.44
N ARG A 96 -17.65 -24.13 13.06
CA ARG A 96 -17.20 -23.53 14.33
C ARG A 96 -15.75 -23.05 14.30
N PHE A 97 -15.28 -22.60 13.15
CA PHE A 97 -13.95 -22.00 13.02
C PHE A 97 -13.89 -20.56 13.49
N VAL A 98 -15.01 -19.85 13.37
CA VAL A 98 -15.20 -18.47 13.81
C VAL A 98 -16.51 -18.33 14.58
N SER A 99 -16.58 -17.31 15.42
CA SER A 99 -17.76 -16.94 16.19
C SER A 99 -17.94 -15.42 16.18
N ASP A 100 -19.02 -14.92 16.76
CA ASP A 100 -19.24 -13.47 16.87
C ASP A 100 -18.22 -12.77 17.81
N ALA A 101 -17.46 -13.55 18.61
CA ALA A 101 -16.35 -13.04 19.42
C ALA A 101 -15.00 -13.04 18.68
N THR A 102 -14.93 -13.63 17.48
CA THR A 102 -13.68 -13.69 16.70
C THR A 102 -13.39 -12.32 16.10
N PRO A 103 -12.18 -11.75 16.28
CA PRO A 103 -11.82 -10.47 15.68
C PRO A 103 -12.00 -10.49 14.16
N GLN A 104 -12.49 -9.39 13.60
CA GLN A 104 -12.85 -9.31 12.18
C GLN A 104 -11.66 -9.60 11.24
N VAL A 105 -10.46 -9.13 11.58
CA VAL A 105 -9.22 -9.45 10.84
C VAL A 105 -8.88 -10.94 10.82
N GLU A 106 -9.19 -11.66 11.90
CA GLU A 106 -9.03 -13.12 11.93
C GLU A 106 -10.09 -13.80 11.10
N VAL A 107 -11.33 -13.30 11.11
CA VAL A 107 -12.39 -13.76 10.22
C VAL A 107 -11.94 -13.66 8.76
N TYR A 108 -11.38 -12.52 8.34
CA TYR A 108 -10.84 -12.35 6.99
C TYR A 108 -9.75 -13.37 6.65
N LEU A 109 -8.83 -13.64 7.58
CA LEU A 109 -7.81 -14.67 7.39
C LEU A 109 -8.44 -16.05 7.17
N ARG A 110 -9.41 -16.44 8.01
CA ARG A 110 -10.05 -17.76 7.90
C ARG A 110 -10.85 -17.88 6.60
N MET A 111 -11.50 -16.81 6.16
CA MET A 111 -12.18 -16.77 4.86
C MET A 111 -11.18 -16.98 3.72
N TYR A 112 -10.05 -16.26 3.75
CA TYR A 112 -8.99 -16.41 2.75
C TYR A 112 -8.40 -17.83 2.73
N GLN A 113 -8.14 -18.42 3.89
CA GLN A 113 -7.63 -19.79 4.01
C GLN A 113 -8.62 -20.82 3.48
N LEU A 114 -9.92 -20.65 3.75
CA LEU A 114 -10.96 -21.53 3.22
C LEU A 114 -11.05 -21.44 1.69
N GLU A 115 -11.11 -20.24 1.13
CA GLU A 115 -11.18 -20.05 -0.32
C GLU A 115 -9.93 -20.51 -1.06
N SER A 116 -8.76 -20.47 -0.41
CA SER A 116 -7.49 -20.95 -0.98
C SER A 116 -7.23 -22.43 -0.73
N GLY A 117 -8.13 -23.15 -0.05
CA GLY A 117 -7.98 -24.57 0.26
C GLY A 117 -6.87 -24.86 1.28
N LYS A 118 -6.51 -23.87 2.10
CA LYS A 118 -5.45 -23.94 3.12
C LYS A 118 -5.98 -23.83 4.55
N LEU A 119 -7.29 -23.97 4.77
CA LEU A 119 -7.86 -23.89 6.12
C LEU A 119 -7.28 -24.98 7.02
N PRO A 120 -6.68 -24.64 8.18
CA PRO A 120 -6.11 -25.64 9.06
C PRO A 120 -7.20 -26.50 9.70
N ARG A 121 -6.79 -27.62 10.30
CA ARG A 121 -7.73 -28.58 10.91
C ARG A 121 -8.44 -28.03 12.16
N SER A 122 -7.83 -27.07 12.85
CA SER A 122 -8.33 -26.46 14.09
C SER A 122 -7.97 -24.97 14.14
N PRO A 123 -8.82 -24.10 14.72
CA PRO A 123 -8.48 -22.68 14.97
C PRO A 123 -7.26 -22.50 15.88
N SER A 124 -6.97 -23.49 16.73
CA SER A 124 -5.84 -23.49 17.67
C SER A 124 -4.49 -23.77 17.02
N PHE A 125 -4.46 -24.09 15.72
CA PHE A 125 -3.21 -24.35 15.02
C PHE A 125 -2.39 -23.05 14.94
N PRO A 126 -1.06 -23.10 15.16
CA PRO A 126 -0.20 -21.93 15.04
C PRO A 126 -0.34 -21.28 13.66
N LEU A 127 -0.23 -19.96 13.63
CA LEU A 127 -0.22 -19.21 12.38
C LEU A 127 1.09 -19.44 11.64
N GLU A 128 1.01 -19.63 10.33
CA GLU A 128 2.19 -19.68 9.48
C GLU A 128 2.71 -18.25 9.22
N PRO A 129 3.99 -18.05 8.84
CA PRO A 129 4.53 -16.72 8.58
C PRO A 129 3.75 -15.91 7.53
N GLU A 130 3.16 -16.59 6.54
CA GLU A 130 2.29 -15.98 5.51
C GLU A 130 0.98 -15.45 6.10
N ASP A 131 0.43 -16.14 7.10
CA ASP A 131 -0.80 -15.74 7.79
C ASP A 131 -0.56 -14.47 8.61
N GLU A 132 0.61 -14.33 9.24
CA GLU A 132 0.98 -13.10 9.97
C GLU A 132 1.10 -11.90 9.04
N VAL A 133 1.64 -12.10 7.83
CA VAL A 133 1.71 -11.04 6.81
C VAL A 133 0.29 -10.64 6.38
N PHE A 134 -0.58 -11.61 6.12
CA PHE A 134 -1.99 -11.35 5.81
C PHE A 134 -2.67 -10.55 6.92
N LEU A 135 -2.52 -10.97 8.19
CA LEU A 135 -3.14 -10.29 9.34
C LEU A 135 -2.63 -8.87 9.51
N ALA A 136 -1.33 -8.62 9.30
CA ALA A 136 -0.78 -7.27 9.37
C ALA A 136 -1.44 -6.36 8.31
N ILE A 137 -1.53 -6.83 7.06
CA ILE A 137 -2.20 -6.10 5.97
C ILE A 137 -3.69 -5.92 6.26
N ALA A 138 -4.37 -6.95 6.78
CA ALA A 138 -5.79 -6.90 7.11
C ALA A 138 -6.10 -5.86 8.18
N LYS A 139 -5.30 -5.78 9.25
CA LYS A 139 -5.42 -4.76 10.30
C LYS A 139 -5.29 -3.35 9.74
N ALA A 140 -4.28 -3.12 8.89
CA ALA A 140 -4.11 -1.82 8.27
C ALA A 140 -5.26 -1.49 7.28
N MET A 141 -5.78 -2.47 6.56
CA MET A 141 -6.87 -2.25 5.60
C MET A 141 -8.22 -1.96 6.29
N GLU A 142 -8.46 -2.55 7.47
CA GLU A 142 -9.67 -2.32 8.27
C GLU A 142 -9.84 -0.84 8.67
N GLU A 143 -8.73 -0.15 8.97
CA GLU A 143 -8.74 1.30 9.25
C GLU A 143 -8.90 2.16 7.99
N MET A 144 -8.65 1.60 6.79
CA MET A 144 -8.71 2.33 5.51
C MET A 144 -10.04 2.15 4.77
N VAL A 145 -10.75 1.04 5.02
CA VAL A 145 -11.96 0.65 4.29
C VAL A 145 -13.05 0.22 5.26
N GLU A 146 -14.08 1.05 5.38
CA GLU A 146 -15.17 0.87 6.35
C GLU A 146 -16.08 -0.35 6.04
N ASP A 147 -16.41 -0.59 4.76
CA ASP A 147 -17.29 -1.71 4.40
C ASP A 147 -16.54 -3.04 4.49
N CYS A 148 -17.08 -3.98 5.27
CA CYS A 148 -16.42 -5.26 5.55
C CYS A 148 -16.25 -6.15 4.30
N VAL A 149 -17.17 -6.07 3.34
CA VAL A 149 -17.12 -6.87 2.11
C VAL A 149 -16.03 -6.30 1.21
N ASP A 150 -16.04 -4.99 0.97
CA ASP A 150 -14.99 -4.28 0.24
C ASP A 150 -13.62 -4.52 0.89
N CYS A 151 -13.51 -4.39 2.20
CA CYS A 151 -12.28 -4.60 2.95
C CYS A 151 -11.72 -6.00 2.71
N TYR A 152 -12.52 -7.05 2.90
CA TYR A 152 -12.11 -8.44 2.62
C TYR A 152 -11.60 -8.62 1.18
N TRP A 153 -12.37 -8.16 0.20
CA TRP A 153 -12.02 -8.34 -1.21
C TRP A 153 -10.75 -7.57 -1.59
N ILE A 154 -10.57 -6.35 -1.07
CA ILE A 154 -9.36 -5.55 -1.27
C ILE A 154 -8.16 -6.23 -0.62
N ILE A 155 -8.25 -6.70 0.63
CA ILE A 155 -7.15 -7.46 1.29
C ILE A 155 -6.77 -8.66 0.45
N ARG A 156 -7.75 -9.49 0.07
CA ARG A 156 -7.56 -10.71 -0.72
C ARG A 156 -6.84 -10.42 -2.03
N CYS A 157 -7.30 -9.42 -2.78
CA CYS A 157 -6.71 -9.10 -4.08
C CYS A 157 -5.35 -8.40 -3.94
N PHE A 158 -5.15 -7.56 -2.92
CA PHE A 158 -3.86 -6.93 -2.63
C PHE A 158 -2.79 -7.98 -2.28
N VAL A 159 -3.08 -8.89 -1.35
CA VAL A 159 -2.17 -9.99 -0.99
C VAL A 159 -1.93 -10.91 -2.19
N ASN A 160 -2.96 -11.21 -2.97
CA ASN A 160 -2.79 -11.98 -4.21
C ASN A 160 -1.86 -11.25 -5.21
N GLN A 161 -1.95 -9.93 -5.33
CA GLN A 161 -1.06 -9.14 -6.18
C GLN A 161 0.40 -9.26 -5.73
N LEU A 162 0.68 -9.23 -4.42
CA LEU A 162 2.02 -9.48 -3.87
C LEU A 162 2.53 -10.89 -4.25
N ASN A 163 1.68 -11.90 -4.12
CA ASN A 163 2.03 -13.31 -4.32
C ASN A 163 2.05 -13.77 -5.78
N THR A 164 1.55 -12.95 -6.70
CA THR A 164 1.48 -13.26 -8.14
C THR A 164 2.24 -12.22 -8.95
N LYS A 165 1.68 -11.03 -9.15
CA LYS A 165 2.26 -9.95 -9.95
C LYS A 165 3.66 -9.53 -9.45
N TYR A 166 3.87 -9.49 -8.13
CA TYR A 166 5.15 -9.04 -7.56
C TYR A 166 6.05 -10.16 -7.04
N ARG A 167 5.69 -11.43 -7.24
CA ARG A 167 6.43 -12.59 -6.68
C ARG A 167 7.92 -12.52 -6.96
N ASP A 168 8.31 -12.21 -8.19
CA ASP A 168 9.72 -12.20 -8.61
C ASP A 168 10.43 -10.88 -8.30
N PHE A 169 9.67 -9.82 -8.03
CA PHE A 169 10.19 -8.48 -7.78
C PHE A 169 10.44 -8.20 -6.29
N LEU A 170 9.58 -8.69 -5.39
CA LEU A 170 9.72 -8.46 -3.95
C LEU A 170 11.08 -8.94 -3.38
N PRO A 171 11.61 -10.12 -3.77
CA PRO A 171 12.94 -10.56 -3.31
C PRO A 171 14.10 -9.68 -3.77
N GLN A 172 13.90 -8.85 -4.81
CA GLN A 172 14.94 -7.96 -5.35
C GLN A 172 14.96 -6.59 -4.66
N LEU A 173 13.91 -6.24 -3.91
CA LEU A 173 13.78 -4.93 -3.26
C LEU A 173 14.88 -4.62 -2.23
N PRO A 174 15.40 -5.57 -1.42
CA PRO A 174 16.54 -5.30 -0.53
C PRO A 174 17.77 -4.81 -1.28
N LYS A 175 18.08 -5.40 -2.43
CA LYS A 175 19.20 -4.97 -3.27
C LYS A 175 18.96 -3.60 -3.89
N ALA A 176 17.73 -3.33 -4.34
CA ALA A 176 17.35 -2.01 -4.83
C ALA A 176 17.43 -0.94 -3.73
N PHE A 177 17.05 -1.29 -2.49
CA PHE A 177 17.20 -0.42 -1.32
C PHE A 177 18.65 -0.03 -1.09
N GLU A 178 19.58 -0.99 -1.08
CA GLU A 178 21.00 -0.67 -0.96
C GLU A 178 21.49 0.25 -2.09
N GLN A 179 21.06 -0.01 -3.34
CA GLN A 179 21.43 0.81 -4.48
C GLN A 179 20.95 2.26 -4.32
N TYR A 180 19.66 2.48 -4.02
CA TYR A 180 19.11 3.83 -3.92
C TYR A 180 19.56 4.55 -2.66
N LEU A 181 19.76 3.84 -1.54
CA LEU A 181 20.36 4.44 -0.35
C LEU A 181 21.80 4.89 -0.63
N ASN A 182 22.58 4.13 -1.41
CA ASN A 182 23.93 4.55 -1.80
C ASN A 182 23.95 5.81 -2.66
N LEU A 183 22.94 5.97 -3.54
CA LEU A 183 22.82 7.14 -4.40
C LEU A 183 22.43 8.40 -3.63
N GLU A 184 21.55 8.28 -2.63
CA GLU A 184 21.11 9.43 -1.82
C GLU A 184 22.06 9.72 -0.65
N ASP A 185 22.61 8.70 0.01
CA ASP A 185 23.55 8.85 1.12
C ASP A 185 24.46 7.63 1.31
N SER A 186 25.58 7.62 0.56
CA SER A 186 26.61 6.58 0.66
C SER A 186 27.26 6.48 2.04
N ARG A 187 27.29 7.57 2.83
CA ARG A 187 27.86 7.56 4.19
C ARG A 187 26.96 6.80 5.15
N LEU A 188 25.64 7.00 5.03
CA LEU A 188 24.66 6.25 5.82
C LEU A 188 24.69 4.76 5.50
N LEU A 189 24.76 4.39 4.21
CA LEU A 189 24.92 2.97 3.83
C LEU A 189 26.23 2.38 4.37
N SER A 190 27.34 3.14 4.28
CA SER A 190 28.63 2.69 4.80
C SER A 190 28.57 2.44 6.30
N HIS A 191 27.91 3.32 7.06
CA HIS A 191 27.68 3.13 8.50
C HIS A 191 26.90 1.84 8.81
N LEU A 192 25.81 1.58 8.07
CA LEU A 192 25.04 0.34 8.21
C LEU A 192 25.88 -0.90 7.91
N LYS A 193 26.77 -0.83 6.91
CA LYS A 193 27.71 -1.92 6.58
C LYS A 193 28.76 -2.13 7.66
N THR A 194 29.36 -1.06 8.19
CA THR A 194 30.31 -1.13 9.31
C THR A 194 29.67 -1.76 10.55
N CYS A 195 28.39 -1.45 10.81
CA CYS A 195 27.64 -2.05 11.92
C CYS A 195 27.14 -3.48 11.64
N SER A 196 27.39 -4.04 10.44
CA SER A 196 26.80 -5.31 9.98
C SER A 196 25.27 -5.35 10.10
N ALA A 197 24.61 -4.20 9.89
CA ALA A 197 23.17 -4.02 10.07
C ALA A 197 22.36 -4.34 8.82
N VAL A 198 22.96 -4.23 7.61
CA VAL A 198 22.26 -4.34 6.32
C VAL A 198 21.48 -5.65 6.18
N SER A 199 22.02 -6.78 6.63
CA SER A 199 21.35 -8.09 6.56
C SER A 199 20.30 -8.31 7.65
N LYS A 200 20.25 -7.43 8.65
CA LYS A 200 19.31 -7.50 9.80
C LYS A 200 18.23 -6.42 9.74
N LEU A 201 18.17 -5.63 8.66
CA LEU A 201 17.10 -4.66 8.48
C LEU A 201 15.74 -5.37 8.37
N PRO A 202 14.64 -4.73 8.80
CA PRO A 202 13.33 -5.36 8.85
C PRO A 202 12.67 -5.42 7.45
N TYR A 203 13.31 -6.12 6.51
CA TYR A 203 12.83 -6.23 5.12
C TYR A 203 11.47 -6.91 5.01
N ASP A 204 11.15 -7.84 5.89
CA ASP A 204 9.82 -8.47 5.92
C ASP A 204 8.72 -7.46 6.28
N LEU A 205 9.00 -6.54 7.21
CA LEU A 205 8.09 -5.43 7.54
C LEU A 205 7.89 -4.50 6.34
N TRP A 206 8.97 -4.17 5.62
CA TRP A 206 8.92 -3.21 4.52
C TRP A 206 8.34 -3.79 3.22
N PHE A 207 8.68 -5.05 2.89
CA PHE A 207 8.47 -5.61 1.56
C PHE A 207 7.50 -6.79 1.51
N LYS A 208 7.26 -7.48 2.63
CA LYS A 208 6.17 -8.48 2.71
C LYS A 208 4.91 -7.87 3.31
N ARG A 209 5.03 -7.16 4.43
CA ARG A 209 3.92 -6.47 5.10
C ARG A 209 3.63 -5.09 4.50
N CYS A 210 4.44 -4.64 3.55
CA CYS A 210 4.29 -3.34 2.86
C CYS A 210 4.11 -2.16 3.84
N PHE A 211 4.87 -2.16 4.95
CA PHE A 211 4.80 -1.20 6.05
C PHE A 211 3.54 -1.24 6.93
N ALA A 212 2.68 -2.24 6.79
CA ALA A 212 1.58 -2.45 7.73
C ALA A 212 2.11 -2.67 9.17
N GLY A 213 1.60 -1.89 10.11
CA GLY A 213 2.08 -1.85 11.50
C GLY A 213 3.39 -1.06 11.71
N CYS A 214 3.92 -0.40 10.67
CA CYS A 214 5.11 0.47 10.75
C CYS A 214 4.75 1.95 10.59
N LEU A 215 3.89 2.25 9.62
CA LEU A 215 3.38 3.59 9.33
C LEU A 215 1.89 3.67 9.71
N PRO A 216 1.40 4.86 10.12
CA PRO A 216 -0.02 5.03 10.41
C PRO A 216 -0.82 4.97 9.11
N GLU A 217 -2.04 4.46 9.18
CA GLU A 217 -2.86 4.08 8.03
C GLU A 217 -3.23 5.29 7.16
N SER A 218 -3.38 6.46 7.80
CA SER A 218 -3.59 7.75 7.14
C SER A 218 -2.49 8.10 6.12
N SER A 219 -1.23 7.78 6.44
CA SER A 219 -0.08 7.94 5.56
C SER A 219 0.12 6.72 4.65
N LEU A 220 -0.05 5.51 5.19
CA LEU A 220 0.21 4.24 4.51
C LEU A 220 -0.67 4.04 3.27
N GLN A 221 -1.94 4.44 3.33
CA GLN A 221 -2.85 4.35 2.17
C GLN A 221 -2.31 5.07 0.93
N ARG A 222 -1.53 6.15 1.09
CA ARG A 222 -0.92 6.88 -0.04
C ARG A 222 0.23 6.11 -0.69
N VAL A 223 0.91 5.25 0.08
CA VAL A 223 1.89 4.29 -0.44
C VAL A 223 1.16 3.19 -1.18
N TRP A 224 0.08 2.66 -0.60
CA TRP A 224 -0.70 1.59 -1.19
C TRP A 224 -1.47 2.02 -2.44
N ASP A 225 -1.83 3.30 -2.59
CA ASP A 225 -2.30 3.88 -3.86
C ASP A 225 -1.31 3.55 -5.01
N LYS A 226 0.00 3.55 -4.73
CA LYS A 226 1.06 3.29 -5.72
C LYS A 226 1.29 1.79 -5.95
N VAL A 227 1.17 0.99 -4.88
CA VAL A 227 1.27 -0.47 -4.97
C VAL A 227 0.11 -1.03 -5.79
N VAL A 228 -1.12 -0.67 -5.43
CA VAL A 228 -2.35 -1.09 -6.13
C VAL A 228 -2.30 -0.72 -7.61
N SER A 229 -1.84 0.51 -7.92
CA SER A 229 -1.72 1.01 -9.29
C SER A 229 -0.51 0.52 -10.07
N GLY A 230 0.31 -0.37 -9.51
CA GLY A 230 1.27 -1.14 -10.30
C GLY A 230 2.73 -1.08 -9.87
N SER A 231 3.12 -0.29 -8.87
CA SER A 231 4.52 -0.15 -8.47
C SER A 231 4.80 -0.71 -7.07
N CYS A 232 5.47 -1.86 -6.97
CA CYS A 232 6.05 -2.32 -5.70
C CYS A 232 7.38 -1.62 -5.35
N LYS A 233 8.02 -0.95 -6.33
CA LYS A 233 9.28 -0.21 -6.12
C LYS A 233 9.14 0.98 -5.18
N ILE A 234 7.94 1.57 -5.06
CA ILE A 234 7.67 2.64 -4.08
C ILE A 234 8.11 2.24 -2.66
N LEU A 235 7.96 0.96 -2.30
CA LEU A 235 8.33 0.45 -0.97
C LEU A 235 9.81 0.67 -0.66
N VAL A 236 10.66 0.58 -1.69
CA VAL A 236 12.10 0.84 -1.55
C VAL A 236 12.35 2.30 -1.18
N PHE A 237 11.67 3.23 -1.83
CA PHE A 237 11.86 4.65 -1.59
C PHE A 237 11.28 5.09 -0.24
N VAL A 238 10.21 4.44 0.24
CA VAL A 238 9.73 4.63 1.61
C VAL A 238 10.80 4.17 2.62
N ALA A 239 11.39 2.99 2.42
CA ALA A 239 12.48 2.51 3.28
C ALA A 239 13.70 3.45 3.26
N VAL A 240 14.13 3.91 2.08
CA VAL A 240 15.23 4.88 1.94
C VAL A 240 14.89 6.17 2.68
N GLU A 241 13.70 6.73 2.48
CA GLU A 241 13.31 8.01 3.09
C GLU A 241 13.17 7.92 4.62
N ILE A 242 12.75 6.78 5.18
CA ILE A 242 12.79 6.53 6.63
C ILE A 242 14.23 6.68 7.15
N LEU A 243 15.19 6.06 6.47
CA LEU A 243 16.61 6.11 6.84
C LEU A 243 17.17 7.54 6.72
N LEU A 244 16.83 8.26 5.65
CA LEU A 244 17.25 9.64 5.45
C LEU A 244 16.65 10.58 6.51
N THR A 245 15.36 10.42 6.82
CA THR A 245 14.65 11.21 7.84
C THR A 245 15.28 11.02 9.22
N PHE A 246 15.60 9.78 9.59
CA PHE A 246 16.19 9.46 10.89
C PHE A 246 17.72 9.32 10.87
N LYS A 247 18.39 9.87 9.84
CA LYS A 247 19.84 9.73 9.63
C LYS A 247 20.65 10.03 10.89
N ILE A 248 20.43 11.19 11.52
CA ILE A 248 21.20 11.61 12.71
C ILE A 248 21.07 10.57 13.82
N LYS A 249 19.85 10.05 14.03
CA LYS A 249 19.58 9.04 15.05
C LYS A 249 20.24 7.70 14.71
N VAL A 250 20.12 7.25 13.46
CA VAL A 250 20.71 5.97 12.99
C VAL A 250 22.24 6.02 13.03
N MET A 251 22.86 7.13 12.63
CA MET A 251 24.32 7.33 12.68
C MET A 251 24.87 7.30 14.12
N ALA A 252 24.05 7.65 15.11
CA ALA A 252 24.44 7.56 16.53
C ALA A 252 24.35 6.14 17.11
N LEU A 253 23.70 5.21 16.41
CA LEU A 253 23.59 3.81 16.83
C LEU A 253 24.75 2.99 16.25
N ASN A 254 25.41 2.19 17.08
CA ASN A 254 26.63 1.43 16.75
C ASN A 254 26.45 -0.09 16.79
N SER A 255 25.20 -0.57 16.82
CA SER A 255 24.87 -1.99 16.86
C SER A 255 23.71 -2.27 15.89
N ALA A 256 23.86 -3.33 15.10
CA ALA A 256 22.81 -3.79 14.20
C ALA A 256 21.47 -4.02 14.92
N GLU A 257 21.48 -4.61 16.11
CA GLU A 257 20.26 -4.88 16.88
C GLU A 257 19.55 -3.59 17.28
N LYS A 258 20.30 -2.58 17.76
CA LYS A 258 19.73 -1.27 18.12
C LYS A 258 19.14 -0.56 16.91
N ILE A 259 19.80 -0.66 15.75
CA ILE A 259 19.33 -0.09 14.49
C ILE A 259 18.03 -0.77 14.05
N THR A 260 18.00 -2.11 14.00
CA THR A 260 16.80 -2.87 13.62
C THR A 260 15.64 -2.56 14.53
N LYS A 261 15.83 -2.62 15.86
CA LYS A 261 14.78 -2.35 16.85
C LYS A 261 14.22 -0.94 16.74
N PHE A 262 15.07 0.04 16.43
CA PHE A 262 14.62 1.41 16.16
C PHE A 262 13.77 1.49 14.89
N LEU A 263 14.20 0.84 13.81
CA LEU A 263 13.49 0.85 12.52
C LEU A 263 12.17 0.06 12.53
N GLU A 264 12.03 -0.90 13.45
CA GLU A 264 10.76 -1.58 13.72
C GLU A 264 9.77 -0.70 14.49
N ASN A 265 10.25 0.35 15.17
CA ASN A 265 9.46 1.20 16.07
C ASN A 265 9.75 2.69 15.84
N ILE A 266 9.62 3.15 14.59
CA ILE A 266 9.92 4.53 14.22
C ILE A 266 8.90 5.52 14.83
N PRO A 267 9.32 6.77 15.12
CA PRO A 267 8.39 7.85 15.45
C PRO A 267 7.34 8.08 14.35
N GLN A 268 6.08 8.27 14.75
CA GLN A 268 4.93 8.33 13.83
C GLN A 268 4.60 9.77 13.37
N ASP A 269 5.08 10.79 14.08
CA ASP A 269 4.83 12.22 13.81
C ASP A 269 5.38 12.69 12.46
N SER A 270 6.39 12.00 11.93
CA SER A 270 7.04 12.33 10.67
C SER A 270 6.54 11.53 9.46
N SER A 271 5.57 10.62 9.65
CA SER A 271 5.14 9.66 8.63
C SER A 271 4.62 10.33 7.35
N ASP A 272 3.85 11.42 7.48
CA ASP A 272 3.28 12.09 6.33
C ASP A 272 4.34 12.77 5.46
N ALA A 273 5.35 13.36 6.10
CA ALA A 273 6.49 13.96 5.43
C ALA A 273 7.35 12.88 4.75
N ILE A 274 7.59 11.76 5.44
CA ILE A 274 8.31 10.58 4.89
C ILE A 274 7.62 10.10 3.62
N VAL A 275 6.31 9.82 3.66
CA VAL A 275 5.60 9.27 2.50
C VAL A 275 5.61 10.26 1.32
N SER A 276 5.49 11.56 1.59
CA SER A 276 5.49 12.57 0.52
C SER A 276 6.85 12.66 -0.17
N LYS A 277 7.94 12.74 0.61
CA LYS A 277 9.31 12.76 0.09
C LYS A 277 9.69 11.44 -0.58
N ALA A 278 9.21 10.31 -0.07
CA ALA A 278 9.45 8.99 -0.68
C ALA A 278 8.80 8.90 -2.07
N ILE A 279 7.61 9.46 -2.27
CA ILE A 279 6.95 9.51 -3.58
C ILE A 279 7.75 10.42 -4.52
N ASP A 280 8.20 11.59 -4.07
CA ASP A 280 9.03 12.50 -4.87
C ASP A 280 10.35 11.83 -5.27
N LEU A 281 10.98 11.12 -4.33
CA LEU A 281 12.22 10.38 -4.55
C LEU A 281 12.01 9.22 -5.54
N TRP A 282 10.88 8.51 -5.44
CA TRP A 282 10.50 7.49 -6.41
C TRP A 282 10.33 8.08 -7.81
N HIS A 283 9.62 9.20 -7.96
CA HIS A 283 9.46 9.90 -9.24
C HIS A 283 10.79 10.41 -9.80
N LYS A 284 11.68 10.95 -8.96
CA LYS A 284 13.03 11.38 -9.35
C LYS A 284 13.83 10.26 -10.01
N HIS A 285 13.74 9.04 -9.48
CA HIS A 285 14.58 7.91 -9.92
C HIS A 285 13.94 6.99 -10.96
N CYS A 286 12.60 6.91 -10.99
CA CYS A 286 11.87 6.03 -11.90
C CYS A 286 11.11 6.78 -13.01
N GLY A 287 11.07 8.11 -12.95
CA GLY A 287 10.26 8.97 -13.81
C GLY A 287 8.80 9.05 -13.34
N THR A 288 8.16 10.18 -13.64
CA THR A 288 6.71 10.33 -13.47
C THR A 288 6.01 9.86 -14.76
N PRO A 289 5.08 8.91 -14.69
CA PRO A 289 4.26 8.56 -15.84
C PRO A 289 3.50 9.81 -16.33
N VAL A 290 3.56 10.07 -17.64
CA VAL A 290 2.88 11.23 -18.23
C VAL A 290 1.38 10.94 -18.28
N HIS A 291 0.58 11.76 -17.59
CA HIS A 291 -0.88 11.70 -17.73
C HIS A 291 -1.26 12.42 -19.03
N SER A 292 -1.63 11.65 -20.05
CA SER A 292 -2.29 12.19 -21.24
C SER A 292 -3.70 12.63 -20.85
N ALA A 293 -3.95 13.93 -21.00
CA ALA A 293 -5.28 14.52 -20.85
C ALA A 293 -6.25 13.95 -21.90
#